data_AF-A0A9W4ZEA2-F1
#
_entry.id   AF-A0A9W4ZEA2-F1
#
_cell.length_a   1.000
_cell.length_b   1.000
_cell.length_c   1.000
_cell.angle_alpha   90.00
_cell.angle_beta   90.00
_cell.angle_gamma   90.00
#
_symmetry.space_group_name_H-M   'P 1'
#
loop_
_entity.id
_entity.type
_entity.pdbx_description
1 polymer ?
#
loop_
_entity_poly.entity_id
_entity_poly.type
_entity_poly.pdbx_seq_one_letter_code
_entity_poly.pdbx_strand_id
1 'polypeptide(L)'
;MTKLEKAMALSIIFNDIDLKELDGHVNKQKLSDALKVFEALKEETILEEEKETQINVINKLLDCLLNDKECEHKYQLLDSETTSFYSDDKQFNRKVSADFYCEKCLDIQYQKKEIKEE
;
A
#
# COMPACT_ATOMS: atom_id res chain seq x y z
N MET A 1 -2.84 9.01 -7.74
CA MET A 1 -4.26 9.32 -7.45
C MET A 1 -4.37 10.11 -6.17
N THR A 2 -5.24 11.13 -6.13
CA THR A 2 -5.56 11.93 -4.93
C THR A 2 -6.40 11.15 -3.92
N LYS A 3 -6.61 11.69 -2.71
CA LYS A 3 -7.43 11.03 -1.66
C LYS A 3 -8.89 10.83 -2.14
N LEU A 4 -9.46 11.86 -2.78
CA LEU A 4 -10.80 11.81 -3.37
C LEU A 4 -10.89 10.75 -4.48
N GLU A 5 -9.92 10.74 -5.40
CA GLU A 5 -9.85 9.77 -6.50
C GLU A 5 -9.80 8.32 -6.00
N LYS A 6 -9.00 8.05 -4.96
CA LYS A 6 -8.91 6.72 -4.34
C LYS A 6 -10.22 6.33 -3.65
N ALA A 7 -10.85 7.28 -2.95
CA ALA A 7 -12.10 7.03 -2.25
C ALA A 7 -13.26 6.74 -3.20
N MET A 8 -13.35 7.45 -4.33
CA MET A 8 -14.36 7.19 -5.36
C MET A 8 -14.19 5.80 -5.99
N ALA A 9 -12.97 5.42 -6.35
CA ALA A 9 -12.70 4.10 -6.91
C ALA A 9 -13.08 2.98 -5.94
N LEU A 10 -12.71 3.12 -4.65
CA LEU A 10 -13.09 2.15 -3.62
C LEU A 10 -14.60 2.12 -3.38
N SER A 11 -15.28 3.27 -3.34
CA SER A 11 -16.73 3.36 -3.15
C SER A 11 -17.50 2.56 -4.20
N ILE A 12 -17.08 2.62 -5.48
CA ILE A 12 -17.68 1.82 -6.55
C ILE A 12 -17.54 0.33 -6.26
N ILE A 13 -16.33 -0.14 -5.95
CA ILE A 13 -16.08 -1.56 -5.62
C ILE A 13 -16.87 -2.00 -4.38
N PHE A 14 -16.97 -1.14 -3.37
CA PHE A 14 -17.74 -1.39 -2.15
C PHE A 14 -19.25 -1.49 -2.40
N ASN A 15 -19.77 -0.82 -3.43
CA ASN A 15 -21.18 -0.96 -3.80
C ASN A 15 -21.45 -2.30 -4.50
N ASP A 16 -20.44 -2.88 -5.13
CA ASP A 16 -20.55 -4.15 -5.87
C ASP A 16 -20.35 -5.40 -4.99
N ILE A 17 -19.84 -5.24 -3.75
CA ILE A 17 -19.55 -6.33 -2.82
C ILE A 17 -20.35 -6.13 -1.52
N ASP A 18 -21.05 -7.17 -1.04
CA ASP A 18 -21.73 -7.08 0.26
C ASP A 18 -20.69 -6.94 1.39
N LEU A 19 -20.90 -5.99 2.29
CA LEU A 19 -20.03 -5.77 3.45
C LEU A 19 -19.79 -7.03 4.29
N LYS A 20 -20.76 -7.97 4.30
CA LYS A 20 -20.61 -9.27 4.99
C LYS A 20 -19.56 -10.17 4.34
N GLU A 21 -19.39 -10.08 3.02
CA GLU A 21 -18.38 -10.85 2.28
C GLU A 21 -16.97 -10.31 2.52
N LEU A 22 -16.86 -9.05 2.96
CA LEU A 22 -15.58 -8.45 3.37
C LEU A 22 -15.20 -8.85 4.81
N ASP A 23 -16.11 -9.43 5.60
CA ASP A 23 -15.83 -9.82 6.98
C ASP A 23 -14.79 -10.96 7.01
N GLY A 24 -13.76 -10.80 7.85
CA GLY A 24 -12.62 -11.71 7.93
C GLY A 24 -11.56 -11.54 6.83
N HIS A 25 -11.88 -10.86 5.72
CA HIS A 25 -10.92 -10.56 4.65
C HIS A 25 -10.30 -9.17 4.77
N VAL A 26 -11.08 -8.21 5.28
CA VAL A 26 -10.64 -6.84 5.52
C VAL A 26 -10.69 -6.53 7.01
N ASN A 27 -9.69 -5.83 7.52
CA ASN A 27 -9.69 -5.38 8.90
C ASN A 27 -10.91 -4.48 9.18
N LYS A 28 -11.72 -4.87 10.19
CA LYS A 28 -12.97 -4.17 10.55
C LYS A 28 -12.79 -2.68 10.83
N GLN A 29 -11.70 -2.31 11.50
CA GLN A 29 -11.41 -0.91 11.82
C GLN A 29 -11.11 -0.12 10.54
N LYS A 30 -10.25 -0.65 9.66
CA LYS A 30 -9.95 -0.04 8.36
C LYS A 30 -11.21 0.13 7.50
N LEU A 31 -12.09 -0.86 7.52
CA LEU A 31 -13.35 -0.85 6.77
C LEU A 31 -14.31 0.22 7.31
N SER A 32 -14.47 0.30 8.64
CA SER A 32 -15.27 1.35 9.28
C SER A 32 -14.73 2.75 9.01
N ASP A 33 -13.41 2.93 9.05
CA ASP A 33 -12.79 4.22 8.80
C ASP A 33 -12.90 4.65 7.32
N ALA A 34 -12.85 3.69 6.39
CA ALA A 34 -13.10 3.96 4.96
C ALA A 34 -14.53 4.44 4.71
N LEU A 35 -15.54 3.81 5.34
CA LEU A 35 -16.95 4.22 5.20
C LEU A 35 -17.18 5.66 5.65
N LYS A 36 -16.59 6.07 6.78
CA LYS A 36 -16.66 7.47 7.25
C LYS A 36 -16.07 8.46 6.24
N VAL A 37 -14.98 8.07 5.57
CA VAL A 37 -14.37 8.90 4.52
C VAL A 37 -15.31 9.03 3.32
N PHE A 38 -16.01 7.96 2.92
CA PHE A 38 -16.97 8.04 1.82
C PHE A 38 -18.15 8.96 2.13
N GLU A 39 -18.69 8.88 3.35
CA GLU A 39 -19.78 9.76 3.79
C GLU A 39 -19.36 11.22 3.78
N ALA A 40 -18.23 11.56 4.39
CA ALA A 40 -17.72 12.93 4.43
C ALA A 40 -17.47 13.51 3.03
N LEU A 41 -16.89 12.71 2.12
CA LEU A 41 -16.61 13.18 0.76
C LEU A 41 -17.88 13.39 -0.07
N LYS A 42 -18.93 12.58 0.16
CA LYS A 42 -20.22 12.71 -0.54
C LYS A 42 -20.93 14.02 -0.22
N GLU A 43 -20.78 14.52 1.01
CA GLU A 43 -21.37 15.80 1.44
C GLU A 43 -20.65 17.02 0.85
N GLU A 44 -19.37 16.89 0.49
CA GLU A 44 -18.52 17.98 0.03
C GLU A 44 -18.52 18.17 -1.50
N THR A 45 -18.84 17.14 -2.29
CA THR A 45 -18.72 17.19 -3.75
C THR A 45 -19.97 17.65 -4.49
N ILE A 46 -19.78 18.53 -5.47
CA ILE A 46 -20.82 18.98 -6.42
C ILE A 46 -20.89 17.99 -7.61
N LEU A 47 -22.10 17.74 -8.13
CA LEU A 47 -22.38 16.71 -9.15
C LEU A 47 -21.56 16.83 -10.45
N GLU A 48 -21.07 18.03 -10.77
CA GLU A 48 -20.26 18.29 -11.97
C GLU A 48 -18.76 17.99 -11.72
N GLU A 49 -18.23 18.37 -10.55
CA GLU A 49 -16.88 18.00 -10.10
C GLU A 49 -16.74 16.48 -9.91
N GLU A 50 -17.83 15.80 -9.53
CA GLU A 50 -17.87 14.36 -9.36
C GLU A 50 -17.61 13.62 -10.67
N LYS A 51 -18.22 14.07 -11.78
CA LYS A 51 -18.05 13.47 -13.11
C LYS A 51 -16.63 13.66 -13.64
N GLU A 52 -16.08 14.87 -13.50
CA GLU A 52 -14.72 15.15 -13.94
C GLU A 52 -13.70 14.34 -13.12
N THR A 53 -13.93 14.21 -11.82
CA THR A 53 -13.10 13.36 -10.96
C THR A 53 -13.19 11.89 -11.37
N GLN A 54 -14.38 11.38 -11.67
CA GLN A 54 -14.56 10.00 -12.16
C GLN A 54 -13.81 9.76 -13.47
N ILE A 55 -13.89 10.68 -14.44
CA ILE A 55 -13.15 10.58 -15.71
C ILE A 55 -11.64 10.57 -15.45
N ASN A 56 -11.14 11.42 -14.54
CA ASN A 56 -9.74 11.46 -14.16
C ASN A 56 -9.27 10.16 -13.47
N VAL A 57 -10.11 9.57 -12.61
CA VAL A 57 -9.87 8.25 -12.00
C VAL A 57 -9.77 7.18 -13.08
N ILE A 58 -10.70 7.13 -14.03
CA ILE A 58 -10.72 6.15 -15.11
C ILE A 58 -9.44 6.23 -15.93
N ASN A 59 -9.06 7.42 -16.39
CA ASN A 59 -7.84 7.60 -17.19
C ASN A 59 -6.60 7.14 -16.43
N LYS A 60 -6.47 7.50 -15.14
CA LYS A 60 -5.35 7.07 -14.30
C LYS A 60 -5.32 5.56 -14.09
N LEU A 61 -6.47 4.93 -13.89
CA LEU A 61 -6.56 3.47 -13.74
C LEU A 61 -6.24 2.75 -15.05
N LEU A 62 -6.70 3.26 -16.19
CA LEU A 62 -6.34 2.74 -17.51
C LEU A 62 -4.84 2.88 -17.77
N ASP A 63 -4.26 4.03 -17.44
CA ASP A 63 -2.81 4.22 -17.53
C ASP A 63 -2.06 3.25 -16.63
N CYS A 64 -2.51 3.03 -15.38
CA CYS A 64 -1.90 2.05 -14.48
C CYS A 64 -2.05 0.61 -14.98
N LEU A 65 -3.18 0.26 -15.60
CA LEU A 65 -3.46 -1.10 -16.08
C LEU A 65 -2.73 -1.42 -17.39
N LEU A 66 -2.65 -0.44 -18.30
CA LEU A 66 -2.14 -0.63 -19.67
C LEU A 66 -0.68 -0.23 -19.80
N ASN A 67 -0.22 0.75 -19.03
CA ASN A 67 1.18 1.07 -18.93
C ASN A 67 1.74 0.35 -17.71
N ASP A 68 2.18 -0.89 -17.95
CA ASP A 68 2.88 -1.78 -17.02
C ASP A 68 4.29 -1.24 -16.67
N LYS A 69 4.43 0.09 -16.55
CA LYS A 69 5.59 0.70 -15.93
C LYS A 69 5.54 0.23 -14.48
N GLU A 70 6.34 -0.79 -14.19
CA GLU A 70 6.70 -1.25 -12.84
C GLU A 70 6.54 -0.06 -11.91
N CYS A 71 5.58 -0.13 -10.98
CA CYS A 71 5.39 0.93 -10.01
C CYS A 71 6.77 1.22 -9.42
N GLU A 72 7.31 2.42 -9.67
CA GLU A 72 8.63 2.79 -9.17
C GLU A 72 8.49 2.93 -7.65
N HIS A 73 8.70 1.82 -6.96
CA HIS A 73 8.56 1.71 -5.53
C HIS A 73 9.76 2.38 -4.91
N LYS A 74 9.54 3.59 -4.40
CA LYS A 74 10.53 4.24 -3.55
C LYS A 74 10.37 3.68 -2.14
N TYR A 75 11.34 2.89 -1.71
CA TYR A 75 11.41 2.37 -0.36
C TYR A 75 12.26 3.29 0.52
N GLN A 76 11.73 3.66 1.68
CA GLN A 76 12.45 4.35 2.73
C GLN A 76 12.93 3.33 3.77
N LEU A 77 14.22 3.37 4.12
CA LEU A 77 14.75 2.58 5.23
C LEU A 77 14.22 3.16 6.54
N LEU A 78 13.52 2.34 7.33
CA LEU A 78 13.01 2.71 8.65
C LEU A 78 14.00 2.37 9.75
N ASP A 79 14.43 1.11 9.77
CA ASP A 79 15.36 0.58 10.77
C ASP A 79 16.25 -0.51 10.14
N SER A 80 17.42 -0.71 10.74
CA SER A 80 18.34 -1.77 10.34
C SER A 80 19.12 -2.29 11.53
N GLU A 81 19.24 -3.61 11.62
CA GLU A 81 20.03 -4.30 12.64
C GLU A 81 21.14 -5.10 11.97
N THR A 82 22.34 -5.07 12.56
CA THR A 82 23.48 -5.87 12.15
C THR A 82 24.01 -6.67 13.33
N THR A 83 24.04 -8.00 13.19
CA THR A 83 24.60 -8.92 14.18
C THR A 83 25.77 -9.67 13.58
N SER A 84 26.93 -9.64 14.22
CA SER A 84 28.09 -10.47 13.86
C SER A 84 28.22 -11.67 14.80
N PHE A 85 28.64 -12.81 14.25
CA PHE A 85 28.92 -14.03 15.01
C PHE A 85 29.99 -14.88 14.32
N TYR A 86 30.73 -15.63 15.11
CA TYR A 86 31.66 -16.65 14.62
C TYR A 86 30.90 -17.96 14.48
N SER A 87 31.02 -18.64 13.34
CA SER A 87 30.57 -20.03 13.22
C SER A 87 31.57 -20.98 13.85
N ASP A 88 31.13 -22.22 14.10
CA ASP A 88 31.96 -23.30 14.62
C ASP A 88 33.19 -23.59 13.72
N ASP A 89 33.07 -23.28 12.42
CA ASP A 89 34.14 -23.40 11.42
C ASP A 89 35.12 -22.20 11.44
N LYS A 90 35.05 -21.34 12.46
CA LYS A 90 35.81 -20.07 12.58
C LYS A 90 35.55 -19.05 11.48
N GLN A 91 34.48 -19.22 10.70
CA GLN A 91 34.09 -18.25 9.68
C GLN A 91 33.39 -17.06 10.36
N PHE A 92 33.77 -15.85 9.98
CA PHE A 92 33.10 -14.65 10.44
C PHE A 92 31.81 -14.43 9.62
N ASN A 93 30.68 -14.43 10.29
CA ASN A 93 29.37 -14.23 9.67
C ASN A 93 28.75 -12.93 10.17
N ARG A 94 28.12 -12.20 9.26
CA ARG A 94 27.32 -11.01 9.56
C ARG A 94 25.90 -11.21 9.06
N LYS A 95 24.93 -11.09 9.95
CA LYS A 95 23.51 -11.05 9.60
C LYS A 95 23.06 -9.59 9.61
N VAL A 96 22.42 -9.17 8.53
CA VAL A 96 21.83 -7.84 8.37
C VAL A 96 20.33 -8.01 8.20
N SER A 97 19.54 -7.26 8.96
CA SER A 97 18.10 -7.13 8.74
C SER A 97 17.71 -5.66 8.61
N ALA A 98 16.69 -5.38 7.81
CA ALA A 98 16.24 -4.02 7.55
C ALA A 98 14.74 -3.98 7.24
N ASP A 99 14.09 -2.93 7.73
CA ASP A 99 12.69 -2.61 7.46
C ASP A 99 12.59 -1.48 6.43
N PHE A 100 11.79 -1.73 5.39
CA PHE A 100 11.60 -0.82 4.28
C PHE A 100 10.14 -0.41 4.16
N TYR A 101 9.85 0.88 4.19
CA TYR A 101 8.52 1.42 4.01
C TYR A 101 8.31 1.91 2.57
N CYS A 102 7.19 1.52 1.96
CA CYS A 102 6.75 2.10 0.69
C CYS A 102 5.51 2.96 0.88
N GLU A 103 5.64 4.27 0.68
CA GLU A 103 4.52 5.23 0.75
C GLU A 103 3.41 4.95 -0.27
N LYS A 104 3.76 4.36 -1.43
CA LYS A 104 2.77 4.04 -2.47
C LYS A 104 1.91 2.83 -2.06
N CYS A 105 2.52 1.83 -1.45
CA CYS A 105 1.84 0.60 -1.00
C CYS A 105 1.25 0.73 0.40
N LEU A 106 1.67 1.72 1.18
CA LEU A 106 1.41 1.83 2.63
C LEU A 106 1.78 0.51 3.35
N ASP A 107 2.90 -0.07 2.93
CA ASP A 107 3.35 -1.40 3.33
C ASP A 107 4.80 -1.35 3.86
N ILE A 108 5.13 -2.26 4.77
CA ILE A 108 6.47 -2.40 5.36
C ILE A 108 7.01 -3.79 4.98
N GLN A 109 8.19 -3.81 4.37
CA GLN A 109 8.89 -5.03 4.01
C GLN A 109 10.10 -5.25 4.93
N TYR A 110 10.13 -6.41 5.59
CA TYR A 110 11.27 -6.89 6.35
C TYR A 110 12.18 -7.71 5.43
N GLN A 111 13.46 -7.35 5.34
CA GLN A 111 14.48 -8.16 4.66
C GLN A 111 15.56 -8.60 5.63
N LYS A 112 16.06 -9.83 5.44
CA LYS A 112 17.18 -10.40 6.18
C LYS A 112 18.16 -11.04 5.21
N LYS A 113 19.46 -10.74 5.37
CA LYS A 113 20.56 -11.35 4.59
C LYS A 113 21.70 -11.76 5.50
N GLU A 114 22.31 -12.91 5.20
CA GLU A 114 23.54 -13.38 5.85
C GLU A 114 24.71 -13.22 4.89
N ILE A 115 25.78 -12.61 5.37
CA ILE A 115 27.01 -12.30 4.66
C ILE A 115 28.11 -13.13 5.32
N LYS A 116 28.77 -13.95 4.52
CA LYS A 116 29.98 -14.68 4.90
C LYS A 116 31.18 -13.82 4.51
N GLU A 117 32.02 -13.45 5.48
CA GLU A 117 33.32 -12.83 5.16
C GLU A 117 34.35 -13.97 5.02
N GLU A 118 35.00 -14.03 3.85
CA GLU A 118 36.07 -14.99 3.51
C GLU A 118 37.43 -14.55 4.07
#